data_AF-A0A4Y2J126-F1
#
_entry.id   AF-A0A4Y2J126-F1
#
_cell.length_a   1.000
_cell.length_b   1.000
_cell.length_c   1.000
_cell.angle_alpha   90.00
_cell.angle_beta   90.00
_cell.angle_gamma   90.00
#
_symmetry.space_group_name_H-M   'P 1'
#
loop_
_entity.id
_entity.type
_entity.pdbx_description
1 polymer ?
#
loop_
_entity_poly.entity_id
_entity_poly.type
_entity_poly.pdbx_seq_one_letter_code
_entity_poly.pdbx_strand_id
1 'polypeptide(L)'
;MVCDNPIDTARNQITETLIAADENSIPKTKNNFRRQRKVWWNSDCREAYKNQRKAWGRFRRYPTSANLILYKQAKAYSRRIQRRSQRESWERYVNSLNSTISSNKLWEKVKKASGIFTDRNINILYQNGIPVTSLQDIANCIASTLSQISNSNTYPSSF
;
A
#
# COMPACT_ATOMS: atom_id res chain seq x y z
N MET A 1 -48.46 11.90 19.32
CA MET A 1 -47.59 11.08 20.18
C MET A 1 -47.33 9.80 19.41
N VAL A 2 -46.13 9.64 18.85
CA VAL A 2 -45.76 8.44 18.10
C VAL A 2 -45.39 7.39 19.14
N CYS A 3 -46.18 6.33 19.24
CA CYS A 3 -45.87 5.20 20.10
C CYS A 3 -44.68 4.48 19.48
N ASP A 4 -43.55 4.44 20.19
CA ASP A 4 -42.42 3.60 19.81
C ASP A 4 -42.90 2.15 19.74
N ASN A 5 -42.89 1.58 18.53
CA ASN A 5 -43.30 0.21 18.30
C ASN A 5 -42.28 -0.70 18.98
N PRO A 6 -42.68 -1.57 19.92
CA PRO A 6 -41.75 -2.42 20.68
C PRO A 6 -40.92 -3.37 19.80
N ILE A 7 -41.43 -3.69 18.60
CA ILE A 7 -40.72 -4.46 17.58
C ILE A 7 -39.53 -3.69 17.00
N ASP A 8 -39.70 -2.38 16.78
CA ASP A 8 -38.62 -1.52 16.25
C ASP A 8 -37.53 -1.32 17.31
N THR A 9 -37.91 -1.21 18.59
CA THR A 9 -36.97 -1.16 19.71
C THR A 9 -36.13 -2.43 19.82
N ALA A 10 -36.76 -3.61 19.76
CA ALA A 10 -36.06 -4.88 19.82
C ALA A 10 -35.12 -5.08 18.62
N ARG A 11 -35.56 -4.68 17.43
CA ARG A 11 -34.73 -4.69 16.22
C ARG A 11 -33.47 -3.83 16.39
N ASN A 12 -33.63 -2.61 16.89
CA ASN A 12 -32.53 -1.67 17.07
C ASN A 12 -31.50 -2.20 18.08
N GLN A 13 -31.95 -2.77 19.20
CA GLN A 13 -31.07 -3.39 20.19
C GLN A 13 -30.23 -4.55 19.61
N ILE A 14 -30.84 -5.41 18.79
CA ILE A 14 -30.13 -6.51 18.13
C ILE A 14 -29.09 -5.96 17.13
N THR A 15 -29.45 -4.94 16.35
CA THR A 15 -28.50 -4.34 15.41
C THR A 15 -27.34 -3.64 16.11
N GLU A 16 -27.60 -2.92 17.20
CA GLU A 16 -26.57 -2.21 17.97
C GLU A 16 -25.60 -3.19 18.65
N THR A 17 -26.13 -4.25 19.26
CA THR A 17 -25.29 -5.30 19.87
C THR A 17 -24.43 -6.02 18.85
N LEU A 18 -24.97 -6.30 17.65
CA LEU A 18 -24.21 -6.91 16.57
C LEU A 18 -23.09 -5.99 16.06
N ILE A 19 -23.40 -4.70 15.86
CA ILE A 19 -22.40 -3.70 15.44
C ILE A 19 -21.31 -3.55 16.51
N ALA A 20 -21.69 -3.45 17.79
CA ALA A 20 -20.73 -3.34 18.89
C ALA A 20 -19.83 -4.58 19.00
N ALA A 21 -20.38 -5.78 18.78
CA ALA A 21 -19.60 -7.01 18.74
C ALA A 21 -18.64 -7.05 17.55
N ASP A 22 -19.10 -6.60 16.36
CA ASP A 22 -18.29 -6.48 15.15
C ASP A 22 -17.11 -5.53 15.35
N GLU A 23 -17.36 -4.33 15.87
CA GLU A 23 -16.32 -3.32 16.09
C GLU A 23 -15.28 -3.77 17.13
N ASN A 24 -15.68 -4.55 18.13
CA ASN A 24 -14.77 -5.09 19.14
C ASN A 24 -14.00 -6.33 18.67
N SER A 25 -14.59 -7.17 17.80
CA SER A 25 -14.02 -8.46 17.43
C SER A 25 -13.26 -8.43 16.10
N ILE A 26 -13.64 -7.53 15.18
CA ILE A 26 -13.05 -7.44 13.84
C ILE A 26 -12.21 -6.16 13.75
N PRO A 27 -10.89 -6.23 13.94
CA PRO A 27 -10.03 -5.07 13.77
C PRO A 27 -10.12 -4.54 12.32
N LYS A 28 -10.51 -3.27 12.18
CA LYS A 28 -10.58 -2.60 10.87
C LYS A 28 -9.18 -2.59 10.24
N THR A 29 -9.05 -3.24 9.08
CA THR A 29 -7.78 -3.32 8.38
C THR A 29 -7.41 -1.93 7.86
N LYS A 30 -6.31 -1.34 8.35
CA LYS A 30 -5.76 -0.12 7.75
C LYS A 30 -5.30 -0.47 6.34
N ASN A 31 -5.68 0.34 5.34
CA ASN A 31 -5.31 0.16 3.93
C ASN A 31 -3.81 0.46 3.69
N ASN A 32 -2.92 -0.19 4.42
CA ASN A 32 -1.48 -0.03 4.39
C ASN A 32 -0.83 -1.03 3.42
N PHE A 33 -1.47 -1.30 2.29
CA PHE A 33 -0.79 -2.03 1.22
C PHE A 33 0.27 -1.12 0.63
N ARG A 34 1.48 -1.15 1.21
CA ARG A 34 2.67 -0.60 0.57
C ARG A 34 2.86 -1.37 -0.73
N ARG A 35 2.36 -0.83 -1.83
CA ARG A 35 2.66 -1.34 -3.16
C ARG A 35 4.16 -1.19 -3.35
N GLN A 36 4.88 -2.28 -3.10
CA GLN A 36 6.31 -2.36 -3.38
C GLN A 36 6.46 -2.22 -4.89
N ARG A 37 6.76 -1.00 -5.34
CA ARG A 37 6.89 -0.64 -6.75
C ARG A 37 8.22 -1.19 -7.26
N LYS A 38 8.27 -2.47 -7.63
CA LYS A 38 9.47 -3.06 -8.25
C LYS A 38 9.91 -2.21 -9.45
N VAL A 39 11.05 -1.53 -9.35
CA VAL A 39 11.57 -0.61 -10.40
C VAL A 39 11.79 -1.35 -11.72
N TRP A 40 12.15 -2.63 -11.63
CA TRP A 40 12.36 -3.54 -12.75
C TRP A 40 11.07 -4.12 -13.34
N TRP A 41 9.90 -3.84 -12.77
CA TRP A 41 8.63 -4.40 -13.24
C TRP A 41 8.07 -3.62 -14.43
N ASN A 42 8.17 -4.21 -15.62
CA ASN A 42 7.76 -3.60 -16.89
C ASN A 42 6.54 -4.31 -17.52
N SER A 43 6.16 -3.88 -18.73
CA SER A 43 5.11 -4.49 -19.56
C SER A 43 5.34 -5.98 -19.79
N ASP A 44 6.57 -6.36 -20.10
CA ASP A 44 6.94 -7.73 -20.46
C ASP A 44 6.80 -8.68 -19.26
N CYS A 45 7.24 -8.22 -18.08
CA CYS A 45 7.00 -8.93 -16.82
C CYS A 45 5.52 -9.15 -16.56
N ARG A 46 4.70 -8.12 -16.81
CA ARG A 46 3.24 -8.17 -16.62
C ARG A 46 2.59 -9.17 -17.58
N GLU A 47 2.99 -9.14 -18.85
CA GLU A 47 2.48 -10.04 -19.87
C GLU A 47 2.88 -11.49 -19.59
N ALA A 48 4.16 -11.75 -19.31
CA ALA A 48 4.65 -13.08 -18.99
C ALA A 48 3.97 -13.64 -17.73
N TYR A 49 3.74 -12.82 -16.71
CA TYR A 49 3.01 -13.21 -15.50
C TYR A 49 1.52 -13.47 -15.80
N LYS A 50 0.87 -12.66 -16.64
CA LYS A 50 -0.51 -12.88 -17.10
C LYS A 50 -0.64 -14.22 -17.81
N ASN A 51 0.30 -14.55 -18.70
CA ASN A 51 0.32 -15.82 -19.42
C ASN A 51 0.56 -17.01 -18.48
N GLN A 52 1.46 -16.88 -17.50
CA GLN A 52 1.65 -17.87 -16.44
C GLN A 52 0.35 -18.10 -15.64
N ARG A 53 -0.37 -17.02 -15.27
CA ARG A 53 -1.64 -17.11 -14.53
C ARG A 53 -2.75 -17.77 -15.36
N LYS A 54 -2.82 -17.47 -16.67
CA LYS A 54 -3.74 -18.15 -17.60
C LYS A 54 -3.47 -19.65 -17.66
N ALA A 55 -2.21 -20.04 -17.85
CA ALA A 55 -1.81 -21.45 -17.90
C ALA A 55 -2.08 -22.18 -16.58
N TRP A 56 -1.82 -21.51 -15.44
CA TRP A 56 -2.18 -22.03 -14.11
C TRP A 56 -3.70 -22.23 -13.97
N GLY A 57 -4.50 -21.25 -14.39
CA GLY A 57 -5.96 -21.35 -14.34
C GLY A 57 -6.48 -22.54 -15.14
N ARG A 58 -5.92 -22.78 -16.34
CA ARG A 58 -6.25 -23.94 -17.18
C ARG A 58 -5.89 -25.26 -16.49
N PHE A 59 -4.66 -25.39 -15.99
CA PHE A 59 -4.22 -26.60 -15.28
C PHE A 59 -5.03 -26.84 -14.00
N ARG A 60 -5.32 -25.79 -13.22
CA ARG A 60 -6.11 -25.89 -12.00
C ARG A 60 -7.54 -26.40 -12.26
N ARG A 61 -8.15 -25.97 -13.37
CA ARG A 61 -9.49 -26.42 -13.76
C ARG A 61 -9.47 -27.82 -14.40
N TYR A 62 -8.43 -28.12 -15.17
CA TYR A 62 -8.29 -29.38 -15.91
C TYR A 62 -6.86 -29.94 -15.74
N PRO A 63 -6.62 -30.78 -14.72
CA PRO A 63 -5.28 -31.22 -14.33
C PRO A 63 -4.73 -32.34 -15.22
N THR A 64 -4.51 -32.05 -16.50
CA THR A 64 -3.89 -32.98 -17.47
C THR A 64 -2.38 -32.78 -17.55
N SER A 65 -1.66 -33.80 -18.01
CA SER A 65 -0.20 -33.76 -18.24
C SER A 65 0.19 -32.64 -19.22
N ALA A 66 -0.55 -32.50 -20.33
CA ALA A 66 -0.36 -31.43 -21.30
C ALA A 66 -0.51 -30.04 -20.67
N ASN A 67 -1.55 -29.84 -19.84
CA ASN A 67 -1.76 -28.56 -19.15
C ASN A 67 -0.66 -28.27 -18.12
N LEU A 68 -0.14 -29.30 -17.44
CA LEU A 68 1.00 -29.16 -16.53
C LEU A 68 2.27 -28.73 -17.27
N ILE A 69 2.55 -29.31 -18.44
CA ILE A 69 3.70 -28.93 -19.29
C ILE A 69 3.59 -27.46 -19.71
N LEU A 70 2.42 -27.04 -20.23
CA LEU A 70 2.17 -25.65 -20.62
C LEU A 70 2.36 -24.69 -19.44
N TYR A 71 1.86 -25.03 -18.26
CA TYR A 71 2.06 -24.23 -17.06
C TYR A 71 3.54 -24.14 -16.67
N LYS A 72 4.28 -25.26 -16.69
CA LYS A 72 5.72 -25.29 -16.37
C LYS A 72 6.52 -24.43 -17.36
N GLN A 73 6.22 -24.51 -18.65
CA GLN A 73 6.83 -23.67 -19.68
C GLN A 73 6.55 -22.17 -19.44
N ALA A 74 5.29 -21.80 -19.23
CA ALA A 74 4.91 -20.41 -18.95
C ALA A 74 5.54 -19.88 -17.65
N LYS A 75 5.65 -20.72 -16.63
CA LYS A 75 6.32 -20.40 -15.36
C LYS A 75 7.83 -20.18 -15.55
N ALA A 76 8.50 -21.02 -16.34
CA ALA A 76 9.91 -20.87 -16.66
C ALA A 76 10.17 -19.58 -17.47
N TYR A 77 9.35 -19.31 -18.48
CA TYR A 77 9.42 -18.10 -19.28
C TYR A 77 9.22 -16.84 -18.43
N SER A 78 8.16 -16.80 -17.61
CA SER A 78 7.90 -15.70 -16.67
C SER A 78 9.07 -15.44 -15.73
N ARG A 79 9.68 -16.50 -15.18
CA ARG A 79 10.90 -16.39 -14.35
C ARG A 79 12.08 -15.81 -15.12
N ARG A 80 12.29 -16.23 -16.37
CA ARG A 80 13.37 -15.72 -17.25
C ARG A 80 13.20 -14.22 -17.50
N ILE A 81 12.01 -13.79 -17.89
CA ILE A 81 11.72 -12.38 -18.15
C ILE A 81 11.94 -11.54 -16.89
N GLN A 82 11.43 -11.97 -15.72
CA GLN A 82 11.63 -11.24 -14.47
C GLN A 82 13.11 -11.11 -14.10
N ARG A 83 13.92 -12.16 -14.23
CA ARG A 83 15.36 -12.10 -13.96
C ARG A 83 16.09 -11.18 -14.93
N ARG A 84 15.71 -11.23 -16.22
CA ARG A 84 16.26 -10.34 -17.25
C ARG A 84 15.95 -8.88 -16.93
N SER A 85 14.70 -8.54 -16.64
CA SER A 85 14.30 -7.17 -16.31
C SER A 85 14.94 -6.67 -15.02
N GLN A 86 15.13 -7.54 -14.01
CA GLN A 86 15.91 -7.19 -12.82
C GLN A 86 17.36 -6.82 -13.15
N ARG A 87 18.02 -7.65 -13.96
CA ARG A 87 19.40 -7.39 -14.40
C ARG A 87 19.50 -6.10 -15.20
N GLU A 88 18.70 -5.94 -16.23
CA GLU A 88 18.72 -4.74 -17.09
C GLU A 88 18.41 -3.46 -16.30
N SER A 89 17.48 -3.53 -15.35
CA SER A 89 17.19 -2.41 -14.45
C SER A 89 18.37 -2.08 -13.53
N TRP A 90 19.10 -3.09 -13.06
CA TRP A 90 20.29 -2.90 -12.23
C TRP A 90 21.46 -2.33 -13.04
N GLU A 91 21.71 -2.84 -14.25
CA GLU A 91 22.72 -2.33 -15.17
C GLU A 91 22.45 -0.86 -15.52
N ARG A 92 21.21 -0.51 -15.87
CA ARG A 92 20.80 0.88 -16.10
C ARG A 92 21.04 1.76 -14.87
N TYR A 93 20.80 1.23 -13.67
CA TYR A 93 21.07 1.96 -12.43
C TYR A 93 22.56 2.24 -12.26
N VAL A 94 23.41 1.21 -12.35
CA VAL A 94 24.87 1.34 -12.21
C VAL A 94 25.42 2.31 -13.25
N ASN A 95 24.95 2.23 -14.50
CA ASN A 95 25.34 3.15 -15.56
C ASN A 95 24.87 4.60 -15.34
N SER A 96 23.85 4.81 -14.49
CA SER A 96 23.37 6.16 -14.13
C SER A 96 24.15 6.82 -12.98
N LEU A 97 25.10 6.09 -12.37
CA LEU A 97 25.92 6.63 -11.29
C LEU A 97 27.06 7.46 -11.90
N ASN A 98 27.18 8.70 -11.44
CA ASN A 98 28.26 9.62 -11.79
C ASN A 98 28.91 10.17 -10.52
N SER A 99 30.09 10.77 -10.64
CA SER A 99 30.84 11.33 -9.51
C SER A 99 30.13 12.49 -8.80
N THR A 100 29.06 13.03 -9.39
CA THR A 100 28.29 14.15 -8.85
C THR A 100 27.07 13.72 -8.02
N ILE A 101 26.77 12.43 -7.93
CA ILE A 101 25.69 11.91 -7.08
C ILE A 101 26.06 11.97 -5.60
N SER A 102 25.18 12.53 -4.78
CA SER A 102 25.34 12.51 -3.33
C SER A 102 25.08 11.11 -2.74
N SER A 103 25.76 10.79 -1.63
CA SER A 103 25.57 9.53 -0.90
C SER A 103 24.10 9.25 -0.55
N ASN A 104 23.35 10.29 -0.17
CA ASN A 104 21.91 10.17 0.10
C ASN A 104 21.12 9.73 -1.14
N LYS A 105 21.33 10.36 -2.30
CA LYS A 105 20.64 9.97 -3.54
C LYS A 105 21.03 8.56 -3.99
N LEU A 106 22.29 8.16 -3.78
CA LEU A 106 22.76 6.81 -4.04
C LEU A 106 21.99 5.79 -3.18
N TRP A 107 21.96 5.98 -1.87
CA TRP A 107 21.25 5.08 -0.94
C TRP A 107 19.75 5.02 -1.18
N GLU A 108 19.10 6.13 -1.57
CA GLU A 108 17.68 6.12 -1.96
C GLU A 108 17.43 5.26 -3.20
N LYS A 109 18.29 5.36 -4.22
CA LYS A 109 18.15 4.54 -5.43
C LYS A 109 18.43 3.05 -5.13
N VAL A 110 19.43 2.73 -4.30
CA VAL A 110 19.68 1.33 -3.85
C VAL A 110 18.46 0.77 -3.14
N LYS A 111 17.89 1.50 -2.16
CA LYS A 111 16.68 1.08 -1.45
C LYS A 111 15.53 0.80 -2.42
N LYS A 112 15.27 1.70 -3.38
CA LYS A 112 14.25 1.51 -4.43
C LYS A 112 14.51 0.28 -5.29
N ALA A 113 15.76 0.04 -5.72
CA ALA A 113 16.13 -1.13 -6.50
C ALA A 113 15.92 -2.46 -5.74
N SER A 114 16.21 -2.46 -4.44
CA SER A 114 15.94 -3.59 -3.53
C SER A 114 14.47 -3.75 -3.14
N GLY A 115 13.56 -2.92 -3.67
CA GLY A 115 12.14 -2.95 -3.34
C GLY A 115 11.76 -2.19 -2.07
N ILE A 116 12.71 -1.59 -1.36
CA ILE A 116 12.46 -0.78 -0.17
C ILE A 116 11.98 0.60 -0.61
N PHE A 117 10.66 0.78 -0.62
CA PHE A 117 10.03 2.08 -0.82
C PHE A 117 9.69 2.72 0.52
N THR A 118 10.35 3.83 0.83
CA THR A 118 9.87 4.76 1.85
C THR A 118 8.98 5.76 1.14
N ASP A 119 7.65 5.59 1.27
CA ASP A 119 6.73 6.67 0.95
C ASP A 119 6.82 7.69 2.08
N ARG A 120 7.34 8.88 1.78
CA ARG A 120 7.49 9.97 2.76
C ARG A 120 6.41 11.03 2.58
N ASN A 121 5.51 10.87 1.61
CA ASN A 121 4.52 11.88 1.30
C ASN A 121 3.28 11.65 2.18
N ILE A 122 3.03 12.59 3.09
CA ILE A 122 1.75 12.70 3.77
C ILE A 122 0.77 13.27 2.76
N ASN A 123 -0.09 12.42 2.20
CA ASN A 123 -1.05 12.83 1.18
C ASN A 123 -2.42 13.21 1.78
N ILE A 124 -2.70 12.82 3.03
CA ILE A 124 -3.97 13.05 3.71
C ILE A 124 -3.70 13.24 5.21
N LEU A 125 -4.28 14.30 5.78
CA LEU A 125 -4.42 14.48 7.23
C LEU A 125 -5.90 14.53 7.60
N TYR A 126 -6.22 14.33 8.88
CA TYR A 126 -7.57 14.53 9.40
C TYR A 126 -7.55 15.61 10.45
N GLN A 127 -8.31 16.67 10.22
CA GLN A 127 -8.53 17.73 11.21
C GLN A 127 -10.00 17.66 11.63
N ASN A 128 -10.24 17.32 12.91
CA ASN A 128 -11.60 17.17 13.46
C ASN A 128 -12.52 16.25 12.64
N GLY A 129 -11.97 15.16 12.10
CA GLY A 129 -12.70 14.19 11.28
C GLY A 129 -12.85 14.56 9.80
N ILE A 130 -12.44 15.77 9.38
CA ILE A 130 -12.47 16.20 7.98
C ILE A 130 -11.14 15.83 7.29
N PRO A 131 -11.16 15.13 6.14
CA PRO A 131 -9.94 14.80 5.40
C PRO A 131 -9.39 16.04 4.69
N VAL A 132 -8.14 16.37 4.97
CA VAL A 132 -7.36 17.43 4.34
C VAL A 132 -6.42 16.80 3.32
N THR A 133 -6.60 17.11 2.04
CA THR A 133 -5.90 16.46 0.91
C THR A 133 -5.02 17.40 0.09
N SER A 134 -5.27 18.71 0.18
CA SER A 134 -4.46 19.76 -0.46
C SER A 134 -3.12 19.91 0.27
N LEU A 135 -2.02 20.01 -0.48
CA LEU A 135 -0.67 20.16 0.10
C LEU A 135 -0.54 21.43 0.96
N GLN A 136 -1.16 22.53 0.53
CA GLN A 136 -1.15 23.79 1.28
C GLN A 136 -1.90 23.62 2.61
N ASP A 137 -3.05 22.96 2.57
CA ASP A 137 -3.88 22.79 3.77
C ASP A 137 -3.27 21.76 4.73
N ILE A 138 -2.60 20.73 4.20
CA ILE A 138 -1.78 19.80 4.99
C ILE A 138 -0.66 20.55 5.71
N ALA A 139 0.05 21.44 5.00
CA ALA A 139 1.11 22.26 5.59
C ALA A 139 0.57 23.21 6.67
N ASN A 140 -0.55 23.89 6.40
CA ASN A 140 -1.23 24.77 7.35
C ASN A 140 -1.70 23.99 8.59
N CYS A 141 -2.25 22.80 8.39
CA CYS A 141 -2.67 21.93 9.50
C CYS A 141 -1.48 21.59 10.39
N ILE A 142 -0.37 21.12 9.80
CA ILE A 142 0.86 20.80 10.55
C ILE A 142 1.38 22.03 11.31
N ALA A 143 1.44 23.19 10.65
CA ALA A 143 1.89 24.43 11.26
C ALA A 143 1.00 24.85 12.44
N SER A 144 -0.32 24.74 12.28
CA SER A 144 -1.30 25.03 13.33
C SER A 144 -1.12 24.13 14.55
N THR A 145 -0.96 22.81 14.34
CA THR A 145 -0.76 21.88 15.46
C THR A 145 0.55 22.15 16.19
N LEU A 146 1.63 22.40 15.44
CA LEU A 146 2.93 22.73 16.04
C LEU A 146 2.86 24.04 16.83
N SER A 147 2.19 25.07 16.30
CA SER A 147 1.99 26.35 17.00
C SER A 147 1.22 26.16 18.30
N GLN A 148 0.16 25.35 18.30
CA GLN A 148 -0.61 25.03 19.50
C GLN A 148 0.22 24.27 20.55
N ILE A 149 0.98 23.27 20.13
CA ILE A 149 1.83 22.46 21.03
C ILE A 149 2.97 23.31 21.60
N SER A 150 3.55 24.19 20.79
CA SER A 150 4.68 25.04 21.18
C SER A 150 4.26 26.29 21.96
N ASN A 151 2.97 26.46 22.23
CA ASN A 151 2.47 27.59 22.99
C ASN A 151 2.93 27.48 24.44
N SER A 152 3.47 28.58 25.00
CA SER A 152 3.99 28.65 26.37
C SER A 152 2.93 28.30 27.42
N ASN A 153 1.65 28.50 27.11
CA ASN A 153 0.52 28.16 27.97
C ASN A 153 0.28 26.65 28.12
N THR A 154 0.90 25.82 27.27
CA THR A 154 0.75 24.35 27.28
C THR A 154 1.80 23.68 28.18
N TYR A 155 2.85 24.41 28.57
CA TYR A 155 3.88 23.91 29.48
C TYR A 155 3.52 24.21 30.94
N PRO A 156 3.74 23.28 31.88
CA PRO A 156 3.52 23.55 33.30
C PRO A 156 4.42 24.69 33.77
N SER A 157 3.91 25.54 34.65
CA SER A 157 4.61 26.71 35.18
C SER A 157 5.86 26.37 36.03
N SER A 158 6.15 25.08 36.23
CA SER A 158 7.36 24.58 36.87
C SER A 158 8.45 24.35 35.83
N PHE A 159 9.14 25.43 35.47
CA PHE A 159 10.50 25.41 34.94
C PHE A 159 11.26 26.57 35.56
#